data_AF-A0A382DJL9-F1
#
_entry.id   AF-A0A382DJL9-F1
#
_cell.length_a   1.000
_cell.length_b   1.000
_cell.length_c   1.000
_cell.angle_alpha   90.00
_cell.angle_beta   90.00
_cell.angle_gamma   90.00
#
_symmetry.space_group_name_H-M   'P 1'
#
loop_
_entity.id
_entity.type
_entity.pdbx_description
1 polymer ?
#
loop_
_entity_poly.entity_id
_entity_poly.type
_entity_poly.pdbx_seq_one_letter_code
_entity_poly.pdbx_strand_id
1 'polypeptide(L)' 'MVDLGDNSEEVAVKAVAELVGRAERVGASDVHLQMCGQEAQVAFRLDGLMTPTDGFPEAVAGRVFG' A
#
# COMPACT_ATOMS: atom_id res chain seq x y z
N MET A 1 30.95 -2.18 1.18
CA MET A 1 29.83 -1.23 1.01
C MET A 1 28.61 -2.11 0.81
N VAL A 2 27.83 -2.34 1.86
CA VAL A 2 26.64 -3.20 1.80
C VAL A 2 25.55 -2.39 1.11
N ASP A 3 25.01 -2.91 0.01
CA ASP A 3 23.96 -2.26 -0.74
C ASP A 3 22.67 -2.24 0.11
N LEU A 4 22.31 -1.08 0.64
CA LEU A 4 21.08 -0.86 1.41
C LEU A 4 19.83 -0.76 0.50
N GLY A 5 20.00 -0.84 -0.83
CA GLY A 5 18.93 -0.75 -1.81
C GLY A 5 17.94 -1.92 -1.76
N ASP A 6 18.44 -3.15 -1.57
CA ASP A 6 17.67 -4.40 -1.65
C ASP A 6 16.58 -4.50 -0.55
N ASN A 7 16.94 -4.13 0.68
CA ASN A 7 16.03 -4.19 1.83
C ASN A 7 14.80 -3.28 1.67
N SER A 8 14.95 -2.19 0.93
CA SER A 8 13.89 -1.18 0.86
C SER A 8 12.85 -1.50 -0.23
N GLU A 9 13.23 -2.23 -1.27
CA GLU A 9 12.30 -2.84 -2.23
C GLU A 9 11.57 -4.02 -1.59
N GLU A 10 12.27 -4.89 -0.87
CA GLU A 10 11.67 -6.01 -0.13
C GLU A 10 10.60 -5.53 0.86
N VAL A 11 10.87 -4.43 1.58
CA VAL A 11 9.88 -3.79 2.48
C VAL A 11 8.65 -3.32 1.71
N ALA A 12 8.80 -2.72 0.53
CA ALA A 12 7.66 -2.25 -0.27
C ALA A 12 6.83 -3.42 -0.80
N VAL A 13 7.48 -4.47 -1.32
CA VAL A 13 6.81 -5.70 -1.79
C VAL A 13 6.02 -6.33 -0.65
N LYS A 14 6.62 -6.47 0.53
CA LYS A 14 5.96 -7.01 1.71
C LYS A 14 4.76 -6.16 2.15
N ALA A 15 4.91 -4.84 2.14
CA ALA A 15 3.83 -3.92 2.51
C ALA A 15 2.62 -4.03 1.57
N VAL A 16 2.85 -4.19 0.26
CA VAL A 16 1.79 -4.43 -0.74
C VAL A 16 1.16 -5.80 -0.54
N ALA A 17 1.95 -6.85 -0.33
CA ALA A 17 1.43 -8.20 -0.08
C ALA A 17 0.53 -8.24 1.17
N GLU A 18 0.94 -7.58 2.25
CA GLU A 18 0.13 -7.45 3.47
C GLU A 18 -1.16 -6.66 3.21
N LEU A 19 -1.09 -5.60 2.39
CA LEU A 19 -2.27 -4.82 2.01
C LEU A 19 -3.28 -5.65 1.22
N VAL A 20 -2.83 -6.40 0.22
CA VAL A 20 -3.69 -7.30 -0.57
C VAL A 20 -4.32 -8.34 0.35
N GLY A 21 -3.54 -8.97 1.24
CA GLY A 21 -4.08 -9.93 2.20
C GLY A 21 -5.11 -9.32 3.16
N ARG A 22 -5.00 -8.03 3.51
CA ARG A 22 -6.04 -7.32 4.26
C ARG A 22 -7.29 -7.12 3.42
N ALA A 23 -7.15 -6.66 2.18
CA ALA A 23 -8.26 -6.44 1.26
C ALA A 23 -9.07 -7.72 1.00
N GLU A 24 -8.39 -8.84 0.75
CA GLU A 24 -9.03 -10.15 0.56
C GLU A 24 -9.81 -10.60 1.79
N ARG A 25 -9.22 -10.45 3.00
CA ARG A 25 -9.86 -10.85 4.26
C ARG A 25 -11.18 -10.12 4.54
N VAL A 26 -11.32 -8.89 4.05
CA VAL A 26 -12.55 -8.10 4.20
C VAL A 26 -13.46 -8.17 2.97
N GLY A 27 -13.09 -8.94 1.95
CA GLY A 27 -13.87 -9.08 0.71
C GLY A 27 -13.89 -7.80 -0.13
N ALA A 28 -12.84 -7.00 -0.09
CA ALA A 28 -12.75 -5.80 -0.91
C ALA A 28 -12.72 -6.15 -2.40
N SER A 29 -13.54 -5.47 -3.19
CA SER A 29 -13.54 -5.64 -4.64
C SER A 29 -12.36 -4.91 -5.29
N ASP A 30 -11.92 -3.81 -4.69
CA ASP A 30 -10.85 -2.96 -5.19
C ASP A 30 -10.04 -2.35 -4.05
N VAL A 31 -8.75 -2.12 -4.33
CA VAL A 31 -7.83 -1.37 -3.48
C VAL A 31 -7.45 -0.09 -4.20
N HIS A 32 -7.85 1.04 -3.65
CA HIS A 32 -7.49 2.35 -4.18
C HIS A 32 -6.27 2.88 -3.43
N LEU A 33 -5.24 3.18 -4.20
CA LEU A 33 -4.01 3.81 -3.77
C LEU A 33 -4.01 5.24 -4.33
N GLN A 34 -3.87 6.26 -3.48
CA GLN A 34 -3.71 7.65 -3.91
C GLN A 34 -2.52 8.33 -3.24
N MET A 35 -1.59 8.88 -4.02
CA MET A 35 -0.54 9.75 -3.47
C MET A 35 -1.16 11.05 -2.93
N CYS A 36 -0.76 11.41 -1.71
CA CYS A 36 -1.16 12.61 -0.99
C CYS A 36 0.09 13.27 -0.41
N GLY A 37 0.72 14.14 -1.19
CA GLY A 37 2.05 14.67 -0.85
C GLY A 37 3.09 13.56 -0.95
N GLN A 38 3.80 13.30 0.14
CA GLN A 38 4.85 12.27 0.19
C GLN A 38 4.32 10.90 0.65
N GLU A 39 3.11 10.84 1.21
CA GLU A 39 2.49 9.60 1.67
C GLU A 39 1.47 9.08 0.65
N ALA A 40 1.04 7.83 0.81
CA ALA A 40 -0.06 7.28 0.04
C ALA A 40 -1.24 6.97 0.96
N GLN A 41 -2.41 7.48 0.61
CA GLN A 41 -3.67 7.05 1.22
C GLN A 41 -4.17 5.76 0.56
N VAL A 42 -4.80 4.92 1.37
CA VAL A 42 -5.38 3.65 0.92
C VAL A 42 -6.84 3.58 1.32
N ALA A 43 -7.69 3.18 0.38
CA ALA A 43 -9.08 2.88 0.65
C ALA A 43 -9.50 1.58 -0.03
N PHE A 44 -10.36 0.81 0.64
CA PHE A 44 -10.97 -0.39 0.09
C PHE A 44 -12.37 -0.09 -0.42
N ARG A 45 -12.74 -0.68 -1.55
CA ARG A 45 -14.14 -0.71 -1.97
C ARG A 45 -14.81 -1.96 -1.39
N LEU A 46 -15.69 -1.76 -0.42
CA LEU A 46 -16.47 -2.81 0.23
C LEU A 46 -17.92 -2.65 -0.21
N ASP A 47 -18.46 -3.63 -0.93
CA ASP A 47 -19.84 -3.59 -1.45
C ASP A 47 -20.20 -2.29 -2.19
N GLY A 48 -19.22 -1.74 -2.91
CA GLY A 48 -19.37 -0.48 -3.65
C GLY A 48 -19.09 0.80 -2.85
N LEU A 49 -18.89 0.72 -1.53
CA LEU A 49 -18.55 1.87 -0.69
C LEU A 49 -17.04 2.02 -0.49
N MET A 50 -16.53 3.24 -0.68
CA MET A 50 -15.14 3.58 -0.40
C MET A 50 -14.92 3.74 1.11
N THR A 51 -14.06 2.88 1.67
CA THR A 51 -13.73 2.85 3.10
C THR A 51 -12.24 3.14 3.29
N PRO A 52 -11.86 4.28 3.89
CA PRO A 52 -10.47 4.61 4.18
C PRO A 52 -9.80 3.61 5.14
N THR A 53 -8.51 3.38 4.95
CA THR A 53 -7.68 2.51 5.78
C THR A 53 -6.32 3.16 6.05
N ASP A 54 -5.47 2.49 6.82
CA ASP A 54 -4.09 2.93 7.02
C ASP A 54 -3.33 2.99 5.70
N GLY A 55 -2.72 4.16 5.46
CA GLY A 55 -1.94 4.45 4.26
C GLY A 55 -0.52 3.88 4.30
N PHE A 56 0.28 4.21 3.28
CA PHE A 56 1.71 3.99 3.29
C PHE A 56 2.47 5.27 3.62
N PRO A 57 3.48 5.20 4.52
CA PRO A 57 4.36 6.32 4.78
C PRO A 57 5.29 6.59 3.59
N GLU A 58 5.90 7.77 3.56
CA GLU A 58 6.82 8.22 2.51
C GLU A 58 7.89 7.19 2.11
N ALA A 59 8.47 6.49 3.08
CA ALA A 59 9.52 5.49 2.84
C ALA A 59 9.08 4.32 1.94
N VAL A 60 7.76 4.09 1.82
CA VAL A 60 7.14 3.03 1.03
C VAL A 60 6.32 3.59 -0.13
N ALA A 61 5.63 4.71 0.08
CA ALA A 61 4.69 5.30 -0.89
C ALA A 61 5.32 5.49 -2.28
N GLY A 62 6.51 6.11 -2.36
CA GLY A 62 7.19 6.35 -3.63
C GLY A 62 7.71 5.09 -4.35
N ARG A 63 7.68 3.90 -3.71
CA ARG A 63 8.01 2.62 -4.36
C ARG A 63 6.79 1.87 -4.85
N VAL A 64 5.63 2.09 -4.21
CA VAL A 64 4.37 1.46 -4.60
C VAL A 64 3.73 2.20 -5.78
N PHE A 65 4.00 3.50 -5.89
CA PHE A 65 3.65 4.30 -7.07
C PHE A 65 4.87 4.38 -7.98
N GLY A 66 4.75 3.82 -9.19
CA GLY A 66 5.75 3.94 -10.25
C GLY A 66 5.71 5.29 -10.94
#